data_AF-A0A822HI60-F1
#
_entry.id   AF-A0A822HI60-F1
#
_cell.length_a   1.000
_cell.length_b   1.000
_cell.length_c   1.000
_cell.angle_alpha   90.00
_cell.angle_beta   90.00
_cell.angle_gamma   90.00
#
_symmetry.space_group_name_H-M   'P 1'
#
loop_
_entity.id
_entity.type
_entity.pdbx_description
1 polymer ?
#
loop_
_entity_poly.entity_id
_entity_poly.type
_entity_poly.pdbx_seq_one_letter_code
_entity_poly.pdbx_strand_id
1 'polypeptide(L)'
;LFAEPDVGKANIQTRNYALVIFFIGIGGGLCQCLSSIAFSKSGEALTMRMRIISFASMLRQEVAWFDREENSLGALVTQLSSDTSNLKGLSGVRMGIIFNAVGAVVCALTITFKFDV
;
A
#
# COMPACT_ATOMS: atom_id res chain seq x y z
N LEU A 1 -6.41 -29.69 32.51
CA LEU A 1 -5.07 -29.08 32.43
C LEU A 1 -5.25 -27.58 32.66
N PHE A 2 -5.24 -27.19 33.94
CA PHE A 2 -5.35 -25.83 34.53
C PHE A 2 -6.51 -24.91 34.09
N ALA A 3 -7.72 -25.22 34.55
CA ALA A 3 -8.73 -24.20 34.79
C ALA A 3 -8.54 -23.71 36.23
N GLU A 4 -7.98 -22.52 36.41
CA GLU A 4 -7.84 -21.92 37.74
C GLU A 4 -9.22 -21.41 38.20
N PRO A 5 -9.76 -21.85 39.37
CA PRO A 5 -11.13 -21.56 39.79
C PRO A 5 -11.30 -20.18 40.46
N ASP A 6 -10.31 -19.28 40.32
CA ASP A 6 -10.36 -17.90 40.83
C ASP A 6 -10.96 -16.96 39.75
N VAL A 7 -12.29 -17.01 39.59
CA VAL A 7 -13.05 -16.15 38.65
C VAL A 7 -12.72 -14.66 38.79
N GLY A 8 -12.39 -14.21 40.01
CA GLY A 8 -12.00 -12.82 40.28
C GLY A 8 -10.66 -12.42 39.64
N LYS A 9 -9.65 -13.28 39.70
CA LYS A 9 -8.31 -13.00 39.12
C LYS A 9 -8.32 -13.16 37.60
N ALA A 10 -9.05 -14.14 37.07
CA ALA A 10 -9.21 -14.35 35.63
C ALA A 10 -9.86 -13.14 34.95
N ASN A 11 -10.88 -12.53 35.56
CA ASN A 11 -11.57 -11.36 35.01
C ASN A 11 -10.67 -10.11 34.94
N ILE A 12 -9.79 -9.91 35.93
CA ILE A 12 -8.85 -8.77 35.95
C ILE A 12 -7.78 -8.93 34.86
N GLN A 13 -7.22 -10.14 34.70
CA GLN A 13 -6.26 -10.43 33.65
C GLN A 13 -6.88 -10.27 32.26
N THR A 14 -8.07 -10.85 32.06
CA THR A 14 -8.82 -10.74 30.79
C THR A 14 -9.09 -9.29 30.40
N ARG A 15 -9.49 -8.46 31.38
CA ARG A 15 -9.70 -7.02 31.16
C ARG A 15 -8.41 -6.30 30.73
N ASN A 16 -7.28 -6.62 31.35
CA ASN A 16 -6.00 -6.01 31.00
C ASN A 16 -5.54 -6.44 29.60
N TYR A 17 -5.67 -7.72 29.25
CA TYR A 17 -5.37 -8.19 27.89
C TYR A 17 -6.30 -7.53 26.85
N ALA A 18 -7.59 -7.40 27.14
CA ALA A 18 -8.55 -6.72 26.28
C ALA A 18 -8.18 -5.25 26.02
N LEU A 19 -7.68 -4.54 27.03
CA LEU A 19 -7.19 -3.17 26.87
C LEU A 19 -5.93 -3.11 25.99
N VAL A 20 -4.98 -4.03 26.19
CA VAL A 20 -3.74 -4.06 25.40
C VAL A 20 -4.01 -4.31 23.92
N ILE A 21 -4.84 -5.31 23.58
CA ILE A 21 -5.20 -5.60 22.18
C ILE A 21 -5.96 -4.44 21.54
N PHE A 22 -6.76 -3.71 22.32
CA PHE A 22 -7.50 -2.54 21.84
C PHE A 22 -6.56 -1.41 21.45
N PHE A 23 -5.58 -1.06 22.29
CA PHE A 23 -4.59 -0.04 21.96
C PHE A 23 -3.68 -0.45 20.80
N ILE A 24 -3.31 -1.73 20.69
CA ILE A 24 -2.56 -2.25 19.54
C ILE A 24 -3.37 -2.09 18.26
N GLY A 25 -4.67 -2.41 18.28
CA GLY A 25 -5.55 -2.24 17.13
C GLY A 25 -5.66 -0.78 16.68
N ILE A 26 -5.80 0.15 17.62
CA ILE A 26 -5.82 1.59 17.32
C ILE A 26 -4.48 2.05 16.72
N GLY A 27 -3.36 1.68 17.36
CA GLY A 27 -2.02 2.05 16.89
C GLY A 27 -1.73 1.50 15.48
N GLY A 28 -2.03 0.22 15.25
CA GLY A 28 -1.89 -0.42 13.94
C GLY A 28 -2.78 0.20 12.88
N GLY A 29 -4.05 0.47 13.20
CA GLY A 29 -4.98 1.14 12.30
C GLY A 29 -4.52 2.54 11.90
N LEU A 30 -4.07 3.35 12.85
CA LEU A 30 -3.54 4.70 12.58
C LEU A 30 -2.28 4.66 11.72
N CYS A 31 -1.34 3.74 12.02
CA CYS A 31 -0.12 3.58 11.23
C CYS A 31 -0.44 3.18 9.79
N GLN A 32 -1.35 2.21 9.60
CA GLN A 32 -1.77 1.78 8.27
C GLN A 32 -2.47 2.89 7.49
N CYS A 33 -3.33 3.67 8.15
CA CYS A 33 -3.99 4.85 7.54
C CYS A 33 -2.96 5.89 7.10
N LEU A 34 -2.01 6.25 7.97
CA LEU A 34 -0.96 7.22 7.65
C LEU A 34 -0.09 6.76 6.47
N SER A 35 0.37 5.51 6.50
CA SER A 35 1.14 4.92 5.40
C SER A 35 0.35 4.90 4.09
N SER A 36 -0.94 4.54 4.14
CA SER A 36 -1.81 4.52 2.96
C SER A 36 -2.01 5.91 2.36
N ILE A 37 -2.19 6.93 3.20
CA ILE A 37 -2.34 8.32 2.75
C ILE A 37 -1.03 8.85 2.17
N ALA A 38 0.10 8.64 2.86
CA ALA A 38 1.41 9.07 2.40
C ALA A 38 1.74 8.45 1.04
N PHE A 39 1.48 7.14 0.91
CA PHE A 39 1.72 6.41 -0.32
C PHE A 39 0.78 6.84 -1.45
N SER A 40 -0.49 7.11 -1.15
CA SER A 40 -1.45 7.66 -2.12
C SER A 40 -1.01 9.01 -2.66
N LYS A 41 -0.54 9.91 -1.78
CA LYS A 41 0.02 11.22 -2.20
C LYS A 41 1.28 11.07 -3.05
N SER A 42 2.19 10.17 -2.68
CA SER A 42 3.39 9.88 -3.50
C SER A 42 3.02 9.31 -4.87
N GLY A 43 2.03 8.42 -4.95
CA GLY A 43 1.53 7.87 -6.20
C GLY A 43 0.92 8.93 -7.12
N GLU A 44 0.20 9.90 -6.55
CA GLU A 44 -0.34 11.03 -7.29
C GLU A 44 0.76 11.95 -7.84
N ALA A 45 1.75 12.31 -7.02
CA ALA A 45 2.89 13.11 -7.46
C ALA A 45 3.69 12.43 -8.57
N LEU A 46 3.90 11.11 -8.47
CA LEU A 46 4.57 10.32 -9.51
C LEU A 46 3.76 10.30 -10.81
N THR A 47 2.44 10.14 -10.72
CA THR A 47 1.53 10.16 -11.87
C THR A 47 1.59 11.51 -12.60
N MET A 48 1.58 12.62 -11.84
CA MET A 48 1.68 13.96 -12.43
C MET A 48 3.00 14.17 -13.17
N ARG A 49 4.12 13.70 -12.59
CA ARG A 49 5.45 13.77 -13.24
C ARG A 49 5.49 12.96 -14.53
N MET A 50 4.96 11.72 -14.52
CA MET A 50 4.89 10.88 -15.72
C MET A 50 4.11 11.57 -16.85
N ARG A 51 2.98 12.21 -16.53
CA ARG A 51 2.20 12.97 -17.53
C ARG A 51 3.00 14.12 -18.12
N ILE A 52 3.68 14.91 -17.30
CA ILE A 52 4.50 16.05 -17.78
C ILE A 52 5.62 15.59 -18.71
N ILE A 53 6.36 14.54 -18.33
CA ILE A 53 7.47 13.99 -19.14
C ILE A 53 6.94 13.49 -20.49
N SER A 54 5.80 12.82 -20.48
CA SER A 54 5.21 12.24 -21.69
C SER A 54 4.67 13.32 -22.63
N PHE A 55 4.06 14.38 -22.12
CA PHE A 55 3.69 15.54 -22.94
C PHE A 55 4.92 16.24 -23.53
N ALA A 56 6.00 16.38 -22.74
CA ALA A 56 7.24 16.96 -23.23
C ALA A 56 7.91 16.12 -24.32
N SER A 57 7.85 14.78 -24.24
CA SER A 57 8.35 13.90 -25.30
C SER A 57 7.49 13.96 -26.56
N MET A 58 6.16 14.00 -26.42
CA MET A 58 5.25 14.18 -27.56
C MET A 58 5.54 15.47 -28.33
N LEU A 59 5.79 16.59 -27.64
CA LEU A 59 6.09 17.87 -28.28
C LEU A 59 7.44 17.90 -29.04
N ARG A 60 8.34 16.96 -28.77
CA ARG A 60 9.66 16.86 -29.43
C ARG A 60 9.67 15.94 -30.64
N GLN A 61 8.57 15.27 -30.95
CA GLN A 61 8.49 14.27 -32.01
C GLN A 61 8.14 14.90 -33.36
N GLU A 62 8.65 14.34 -34.46
CA GLU A 62 8.43 14.84 -35.82
C GLU A 62 7.01 14.54 -36.34
N VAL A 63 6.47 15.40 -37.22
CA VAL A 63 5.09 15.26 -37.76
C VAL A 63 4.86 13.93 -38.46
N ALA A 64 5.85 13.42 -39.21
CA ALA A 64 5.78 12.12 -39.89
C ALA A 64 5.69 10.92 -38.92
N TRP A 65 6.06 11.11 -37.64
CA TRP A 65 5.91 10.08 -36.62
C TRP A 65 4.45 9.90 -36.19
N PHE A 66 3.67 10.99 -36.19
CA PHE A 66 2.24 11.01 -35.84
C PHE A 66 1.31 10.48 -36.94
N ASP A 67 1.83 10.35 -38.16
CA ASP A 67 1.07 9.86 -39.33
C ASP A 67 0.82 8.34 -39.28
N ARG A 68 1.50 7.62 -38.39
CA ARG A 68 1.21 6.21 -38.13
C ARG A 68 -0.04 6.10 -37.25
N GLU A 69 -0.97 5.24 -37.64
CA GLU A 69 -2.23 5.01 -36.92
C GLU A 69 -2.02 4.64 -35.43
N GLU A 70 -0.92 3.95 -35.14
CA GLU A 70 -0.46 3.57 -33.79
C GLU A 70 0.05 4.76 -32.94
N ASN A 71 0.59 5.80 -33.60
CA ASN A 71 1.19 6.98 -32.98
C ASN A 71 0.31 8.23 -33.08
N SER A 72 -0.93 8.05 -33.53
CA SER A 72 -1.96 9.08 -33.49
C SER A 72 -1.99 9.72 -32.10
N LEU A 73 -2.02 11.06 -32.04
CA LEU A 73 -2.02 11.82 -30.80
C LEU A 73 -3.09 11.31 -29.82
N GLY A 74 -4.25 10.92 -30.33
CA GLY A 74 -5.36 10.37 -29.53
C GLY A 74 -5.10 8.96 -29.01
N ALA A 75 -4.49 8.08 -29.81
CA ALA A 75 -4.10 6.73 -29.38
C ALA A 75 -3.03 6.79 -28.28
N LEU A 76 -2.02 7.65 -28.44
CA LEU A 76 -0.92 7.82 -27.50
C LEU A 76 -1.36 8.44 -26.17
N VAL A 77 -2.25 9.45 -26.21
CA VAL A 77 -2.86 10.04 -25.01
C VAL A 77 -3.73 9.02 -24.27
N THR A 78 -4.47 8.18 -25.01
CA THR A 78 -5.32 7.13 -24.44
C THR A 78 -4.48 6.03 -23.79
N GLN A 79 -3.42 5.58 -24.47
CA GLN A 79 -2.49 4.58 -23.94
C GLN A 79 -1.76 5.11 -22.71
N LEU A 80 -1.24 6.34 -22.76
CA LEU A 80 -0.60 6.97 -21.62
C LEU A 80 -1.56 7.17 -20.44
N SER A 81 -2.82 7.54 -20.70
CA SER A 81 -3.85 7.68 -19.65
C SER A 81 -4.16 6.32 -19.00
N SER A 82 -4.23 5.25 -19.81
CA SER A 82 -4.39 3.88 -19.34
C SER A 82 -3.20 3.42 -18.50
N ASP A 83 -1.97 3.65 -18.97
CA ASP A 83 -0.74 3.27 -18.27
C ASP A 83 -0.57 4.06 -16.96
N THR A 84 -0.86 5.36 -16.96
CA THR A 84 -0.84 6.17 -15.74
C THR A 84 -1.93 5.78 -14.74
N SER A 85 -3.11 5.37 -15.22
CA SER A 85 -4.19 4.87 -14.36
C SER A 85 -3.85 3.50 -13.76
N ASN A 86 -3.29 2.60 -14.57
CA ASN A 86 -2.79 1.31 -14.11
C ASN A 86 -1.65 1.49 -13.12
N LEU A 87 -0.69 2.38 -13.38
CA LEU A 87 0.40 2.70 -12.47
C LEU A 87 -0.11 3.31 -11.16
N LYS A 88 -1.12 4.20 -11.20
CA LYS A 88 -1.71 4.78 -9.99
C LYS A 88 -2.44 3.71 -9.15
N GLY A 89 -3.16 2.79 -9.80
CA GLY A 89 -3.81 1.66 -9.14
C GLY A 89 -2.83 0.62 -8.57
N LEU A 90 -1.74 0.35 -9.31
CA LEU A 90 -0.62 -0.50 -8.89
C LEU A 90 0.14 0.13 -7.73
N SER A 91 0.40 1.43 -7.77
CA SER A 91 1.10 2.14 -6.71
C SER A 91 0.21 2.09 -5.46
N GLY A 92 -0.96 2.71 -5.45
CA GLY A 92 -1.70 3.03 -4.22
C GLY A 92 -2.09 1.81 -3.37
N VAL A 93 -2.85 0.88 -3.94
CA VAL A 93 -3.46 -0.23 -3.18
C VAL A 93 -2.50 -1.40 -3.05
N ARG A 94 -1.75 -1.74 -4.10
CA ARG A 94 -0.85 -2.91 -4.04
C ARG A 94 0.38 -2.66 -3.18
N MET A 95 0.92 -1.44 -3.09
CA MET A 95 2.01 -1.18 -2.15
C MET A 95 1.57 -1.36 -0.71
N GLY A 96 0.34 -0.95 -0.35
CA GLY A 96 -0.21 -1.26 0.97
C GLY A 96 -0.29 -2.75 1.28
N ILE A 97 -0.66 -3.57 0.28
CA ILE A 97 -0.69 -5.04 0.40
C ILE A 97 0.72 -5.60 0.55
N ILE A 98 1.71 -5.11 -0.22
CA ILE A 98 3.11 -5.55 -0.13
C ILE A 98 3.69 -5.23 1.24
N PHE A 99 3.46 -4.00 1.76
CA PHE A 99 3.92 -3.62 3.09
C PHE A 99 3.31 -4.49 4.19
N ASN A 100 2.01 -4.77 4.10
CA ASN A 100 1.34 -5.66 5.04
C ASN A 100 1.92 -7.09 4.95
N ALA A 101 2.09 -7.63 3.74
CA ALA A 101 2.67 -8.96 3.53
C ALA A 101 4.09 -9.07 4.11
N VAL A 102 4.95 -8.07 3.88
CA VAL A 102 6.30 -8.02 4.47
C VAL A 102 6.23 -7.97 5.99
N GLY A 103 5.37 -7.10 6.55
CA GLY A 103 5.16 -7.01 7.99
C GLY A 103 4.71 -8.34 8.60
N ALA A 104 3.76 -9.02 7.95
CA ALA A 104 3.27 -10.33 8.37
C ALA A 104 4.36 -11.41 8.36
N VAL A 105 5.19 -11.44 7.31
CA VAL A 105 6.33 -12.38 7.23
C VAL A 105 7.35 -12.10 8.34
N VAL A 106 7.67 -10.84 8.60
CA VAL A 106 8.60 -10.47 9.69
C VAL A 106 8.02 -10.89 11.04
N CYS A 107 6.75 -10.61 11.32
CA CYS A 107 6.08 -11.04 12.55
C CYS A 107 6.05 -12.57 12.69
N ALA A 108 5.79 -13.30 11.60
CA ALA A 108 5.79 -14.76 11.63
C ALA A 108 7.19 -15.30 11.97
N LEU A 109 8.23 -14.79 11.32
CA LEU A 109 9.62 -15.19 11.59
C LEU A 109 10.02 -14.88 13.03
N THR A 110 9.71 -13.70 13.55
CA THR A 110 10.07 -13.34 14.94
C THR A 110 9.37 -14.23 15.96
N ILE A 111 8.10 -14.58 15.75
CA ILE A 111 7.36 -15.49 16.62
C ILE A 111 8.01 -16.89 16.58
N THR A 112 8.30 -17.42 15.39
CA THR A 112 8.93 -18.75 15.25
C THR A 112 10.30 -18.80 15.92
N PHE A 113 11.18 -17.82 15.68
CA PHE A 113 12.50 -17.77 16.32
C PHE A 113 12.43 -17.62 17.84
N LYS A 114 11.41 -16.92 18.36
CA LYS A 114 11.20 -16.79 19.81
C LYS A 114 10.62 -18.05 20.45
N PHE A 115 9.99 -18.91 19.67
CA PHE A 115 9.43 -20.17 20.15
C PHE A 115 10.45 -21.32 20.07
N ASP A 116 11.38 -21.28 19.11
CA ASP A 116 12.45 -22.27 18.93
C ASP A 116 13.66 -22.09 19.88
N VAL A 117 13.72 -21.00 20.66
CA VAL A 117 14.76 -20.72 21.68
C VAL A 117 14.18 -20.88 23.08
#